data_AF-R7MZH2-F1
#
_entry.id   AF-R7MZH2-F1
#
_cell.length_a   1.000
_cell.length_b   1.000
_cell.length_c   1.000
_cell.angle_alpha   90.00
_cell.angle_beta   90.00
_cell.angle_gamma   90.00
#
_symmetry.space_group_name_H-M   'P 1'
#
loop_
_entity.id
_entity.type
_entity.pdbx_description
1 polymer ?
#
loop_
_entity_poly.entity_id
_entity_poly.type
_entity_poly.pdbx_seq_one_letter_code
_entity_poly.pdbx_strand_id
1 'polypeptide(L)'
;MPELPKRQQKRRAGAIDEDALRPLFDTLRAVRLELAKDEHIPPFVIFSDATLWDMAALKPDSLDAMSQIKGVGSFKLHKYGRQFVGAIQSYIDNH
;
A
#
# COMPACT_ATOMS: atom_id res chain seq x y z
N MET A 1 15.59 -26.43 42.65
CA MET A 1 15.08 -25.14 42.16
C MET A 1 14.36 -25.41 40.84
N PRO A 2 13.03 -25.28 40.76
CA PRO A 2 12.31 -25.56 39.53
C PRO A 2 12.31 -24.33 38.61
N GLU A 3 12.73 -24.58 37.39
CA GLU A 3 12.95 -23.62 36.32
C GLU A 3 11.60 -23.11 35.81
N LEU A 4 11.41 -21.78 35.80
CA LEU A 4 10.19 -21.16 35.29
C LEU A 4 10.07 -21.37 33.77
N PRO A 5 8.88 -21.74 33.25
CA PRO A 5 8.70 -22.05 31.85
C PRO A 5 8.79 -20.78 30.99
N LYS A 6 9.54 -20.89 29.87
CA LYS A 6 9.68 -19.86 28.83
C LYS A 6 8.29 -19.46 28.33
N ARG A 7 7.86 -18.27 28.73
CA ARG A 7 6.59 -17.66 28.35
C ARG A 7 6.60 -17.47 26.83
N GLN A 8 5.93 -18.38 26.13
CA GLN A 8 5.59 -18.23 24.71
C GLN A 8 4.99 -16.85 24.52
N GLN A 9 5.74 -16.02 23.81
CA GLN A 9 5.33 -14.68 23.44
C GLN A 9 4.16 -14.85 22.47
N LYS A 10 2.96 -14.63 23.02
CA LYS A 10 1.69 -14.57 22.30
C LYS A 10 1.90 -13.91 20.94
N ARG A 11 1.56 -14.65 19.88
CA ARG A 11 1.38 -14.18 18.51
C ARG A 11 0.73 -12.79 18.54
N ARG A 12 1.51 -11.76 18.22
CA ARG A 12 0.97 -10.43 17.98
C ARG A 12 0.27 -10.49 16.62
N ALA A 13 -1.03 -10.68 16.64
CA ALA A 13 -1.87 -10.30 15.52
C ALA A 13 -1.67 -8.79 15.28
N GLY A 14 -1.27 -8.39 14.07
CA GLY A 14 -1.30 -6.99 13.63
C GLY A 14 0.03 -6.26 13.47
N ALA A 15 1.15 -6.95 13.24
CA ALA A 15 2.28 -6.29 12.57
C ALA A 15 2.03 -6.43 11.06
N ILE A 16 1.68 -5.33 10.39
CA ILE A 16 1.84 -5.25 8.94
C ILE A 16 3.30 -5.60 8.67
N ASP A 17 3.57 -6.71 7.97
CA ASP A 17 4.92 -7.10 7.57
C ASP A 17 5.41 -6.08 6.54
N GLU A 18 5.94 -4.95 7.01
CA GLU A 18 6.44 -3.87 6.17
C GLU A 18 7.50 -4.36 5.19
N ASP A 19 8.31 -5.35 5.58
CA ASP A 19 9.26 -6.05 4.71
C ASP A 19 8.56 -6.81 3.58
N ALA A 20 7.46 -7.52 3.87
CA ALA A 20 6.71 -8.25 2.84
C ALA A 20 5.92 -7.31 1.91
N LEU A 21 5.52 -6.14 2.41
CA LEU A 21 4.81 -5.11 1.66
C LEU A 21 5.75 -4.16 0.92
N ARG A 22 7.04 -4.12 1.29
CA ARG A 22 8.03 -3.20 0.75
C ARG A 22 8.15 -3.25 -0.78
N PRO A 23 8.17 -4.42 -1.43
CA PRO A 23 8.33 -4.46 -2.89
C PRO A 23 7.09 -3.91 -3.63
N LEU A 24 5.89 -4.19 -3.10
CA LEU A 24 4.65 -3.59 -3.61
C LEU A 24 4.62 -2.08 -3.37
N PHE A 25 5.02 -1.63 -2.18
CA PHE A 25 5.12 -0.20 -1.86
C PHE A 25 6.09 0.52 -2.80
N ASP A 26 7.25 -0.05 -3.10
CA ASP A 26 8.22 0.52 -4.03
C ASP A 26 7.65 0.62 -5.45
N THR A 27 6.90 -0.41 -5.89
CA THR A 27 6.17 -0.41 -7.16
C THR A 27 5.15 0.74 -7.22
N LEU A 28 4.31 0.88 -6.18
CA LEU A 28 3.32 1.96 -6.10
C LEU A 28 3.98 3.34 -6.01
N ARG A 29 5.13 3.43 -5.33
CA ARG A 29 5.92 4.66 -5.23
C ARG A 29 6.51 5.07 -6.58
N ALA A 30 6.97 4.12 -7.39
CA ALA A 30 7.46 4.37 -8.75
C ALA A 30 6.33 4.92 -9.63
N VAL A 31 5.16 4.25 -9.63
CA VAL A 31 3.96 4.71 -10.36
C VAL A 31 3.56 6.11 -9.91
N ARG A 32 3.51 6.36 -8.59
CA ARG A 32 3.23 7.70 -8.04
C ARG A 32 4.22 8.75 -8.55
N LEU A 33 5.50 8.43 -8.63
CA LEU A 33 6.54 9.34 -9.10
C LEU A 33 6.36 9.67 -10.59
N GLU A 34 6.02 8.69 -11.42
CA GLU A 34 5.75 8.90 -12.84
C GLU A 34 4.54 9.80 -13.05
N LEU A 35 3.45 9.54 -12.33
CA LEU A 35 2.24 10.36 -12.38
C LEU A 35 2.49 11.79 -11.88
N ALA A 36 3.30 11.93 -10.83
CA ALA A 36 3.70 13.23 -10.29
C ALA A 36 4.47 14.05 -11.31
N LYS A 37 5.37 13.40 -12.06
CA LYS A 37 6.13 14.02 -13.15
C LYS A 37 5.21 14.45 -14.29
N ASP A 38 4.31 13.58 -14.72
CA ASP A 38 3.35 13.85 -15.80
C ASP A 38 2.46 15.06 -15.46
N GLU A 39 2.01 15.14 -14.22
CA GLU A 39 1.15 16.21 -13.72
C GLU A 39 1.92 17.46 -13.27
N HIS A 40 3.25 17.42 -13.30
CA HIS A 40 4.13 18.49 -12.79
C HIS A 40 3.84 18.89 -11.33
N ILE A 41 3.39 17.93 -10.51
CA ILE A 41 3.10 18.13 -9.08
C ILE A 41 3.99 17.25 -8.21
N PRO A 42 4.19 17.59 -6.92
CA PRO A 42 4.92 16.71 -6.02
C PRO A 42 4.20 15.37 -5.78
N PRO A 43 4.91 14.24 -5.62
CA PRO A 43 4.30 12.90 -5.50
C PRO A 43 3.40 12.74 -4.27
N PHE A 44 3.72 13.41 -3.16
CA PHE A 44 2.87 13.42 -1.96
C PHE A 44 1.48 14.05 -2.21
N VAL A 45 1.31 14.85 -3.27
CA VAL A 45 0.02 15.44 -3.65
C VAL A 45 -0.89 14.39 -4.29
N ILE A 46 -0.34 13.37 -4.96
CA ILE A 46 -1.12 12.27 -5.52
C ILE A 46 -1.64 11.39 -4.38
N PHE A 47 -0.73 10.73 -3.66
CA PHE A 47 -1.06 9.96 -2.46
C PHE A 47 0.01 10.16 -1.40
N SER A 48 -0.43 10.35 -0.15
CA SER A 48 0.44 10.39 1.01
C SER A 48 1.10 9.03 1.22
N ASP A 49 2.27 8.99 1.86
CA ASP A 49 2.97 7.73 2.12
C ASP A 49 2.15 6.78 3.00
N ALA A 50 1.36 7.32 3.94
CA ALA A 50 0.41 6.54 4.74
C ALA A 50 -0.63 5.81 3.85
N THR A 51 -1.15 6.51 2.84
CA THR A 51 -2.13 5.97 1.89
C THR A 51 -1.51 4.88 1.01
N LEU A 52 -0.24 5.03 0.61
CA LEU A 52 0.49 3.99 -0.12
C LEU A 52 0.70 2.72 0.70
N TRP A 53 1.05 2.86 1.99
CA TRP A 53 1.19 1.72 2.89
C TRP A 53 -0.14 0.99 3.07
N ASP A 54 -1.23 1.74 3.25
CA ASP A 54 -2.57 1.17 3.36
C ASP A 54 -2.99 0.45 2.07
N MET A 55 -2.68 1.03 0.89
CA MET A 55 -2.86 0.36 -0.42
C MET A 55 -2.04 -0.91 -0.54
N ALA A 56 -0.77 -0.90 -0.13
CA ALA A 56 0.08 -2.09 -0.20
C ALA A 56 -0.44 -3.19 0.74
N ALA A 57 -0.94 -2.82 1.93
CA ALA A 57 -1.49 -3.76 2.90
C ALA A 57 -2.84 -4.34 2.46
N LEU A 58 -3.75 -3.50 1.94
CA LEU A 58 -5.09 -3.90 1.53
C LEU A 58 -5.15 -4.51 0.12
N LYS A 59 -4.16 -4.20 -0.74
CA LYS A 59 -4.07 -4.65 -2.14
C LYS A 59 -5.39 -4.51 -2.89
N PRO A 60 -5.97 -3.30 -2.98
CA PRO A 60 -7.26 -3.11 -3.63
C PRO A 60 -7.20 -3.54 -5.09
N ASP A 61 -8.08 -4.48 -5.44
CA ASP A 61 -8.28 -4.99 -6.81
C ASP A 61 -9.24 -4.11 -7.64
N SER A 62 -9.89 -3.14 -6.98
CA SER A 62 -10.96 -2.34 -7.55
C SER A 62 -10.88 -0.89 -7.08
N LEU A 63 -11.43 0.03 -7.89
CA LEU A 63 -11.52 1.45 -7.51
C LEU A 63 -12.35 1.66 -6.25
N ASP A 64 -13.41 0.87 -6.05
CA ASP A 64 -14.26 0.95 -4.87
C ASP A 64 -13.47 0.63 -3.58
N ALA A 65 -12.66 -0.43 -3.62
CA ALA A 65 -11.76 -0.81 -2.54
C ALA A 65 -10.70 0.27 -2.28
N MET A 66 -10.13 0.88 -3.32
CA MET A 66 -9.24 2.05 -3.15
C MET A 66 -9.97 3.25 -2.53
N SER A 67 -11.27 3.44 -2.81
CA SER A 67 -12.06 4.52 -2.21
C SER A 67 -12.26 4.37 -0.71
N GLN A 68 -12.13 3.15 -0.17
CA GLN A 68 -12.20 2.90 1.26
C GLN A 68 -10.92 3.33 2.00
N ILE A 69 -9.84 3.59 1.27
CA ILE A 69 -8.54 3.94 1.85
C ILE A 69 -8.54 5.39 2.32
N LYS A 70 -8.10 5.60 3.57
CA LYS A 70 -8.00 6.93 4.15
C LYS A 70 -7.01 7.81 3.38
N GLY A 71 -7.49 8.96 2.90
CA GLY A 71 -6.71 9.92 2.12
C GLY A 71 -6.88 9.79 0.60
N VAL A 72 -7.65 8.79 0.12
CA VAL A 72 -8.02 8.68 -1.29
C VAL A 72 -9.29 9.50 -1.55
N GLY A 73 -9.12 10.66 -2.17
CA GLY A 73 -10.26 11.46 -2.63
C GLY A 73 -10.81 10.96 -3.97
N SER A 74 -12.13 11.10 -4.19
CA SER A 74 -12.83 10.62 -5.39
C SER A 74 -12.22 11.12 -6.71
N PHE A 75 -11.71 12.34 -6.73
CA PHE A 75 -11.03 12.91 -7.91
C PHE A 75 -9.73 12.16 -8.25
N LYS A 76 -8.86 11.96 -7.25
CA LYS A 76 -7.58 11.26 -7.42
C LYS A 76 -7.79 9.78 -7.70
N LEU A 77 -8.84 9.19 -7.11
CA LEU A 77 -9.25 7.82 -7.39
C LEU A 77 -9.66 7.63 -8.85
N HIS A 78 -10.51 8.51 -9.39
CA HIS A 78 -10.91 8.41 -10.79
C HIS A 78 -9.76 8.66 -11.76
N LYS A 79 -8.85 9.57 -11.40
CA LYS A 79 -7.71 9.93 -12.25
C LYS A 79 -6.60 8.87 -12.22
N TYR A 80 -6.15 8.49 -11.03
CA TYR A 80 -4.99 7.62 -10.82
C TYR A 80 -5.34 6.20 -10.38
N GLY A 81 -6.52 5.97 -9.80
CA GLY A 81 -6.86 4.70 -9.19
C GLY A 81 -6.73 3.51 -10.14
N ARG A 82 -7.07 3.67 -11.44
CA ARG A 82 -6.88 2.61 -12.43
C ARG A 82 -5.41 2.22 -12.62
N GLN A 83 -4.51 3.19 -12.59
CA GLN A 83 -3.08 2.96 -12.74
C GLN A 83 -2.51 2.25 -11.49
N PHE A 84 -2.98 2.63 -10.30
CA PHE A 84 -2.60 1.97 -9.05
C PHE A 84 -3.14 0.54 -8.95
N VAL A 85 -4.44 0.31 -9.22
CA VAL A 85 -5.03 -1.03 -9.28
C VAL A 85 -4.28 -1.90 -10.30
N GLY A 86 -4.02 -1.37 -11.49
CA GLY A 86 -3.28 -2.08 -12.53
C GLY A 86 -1.85 -2.46 -12.11
N ALA A 87 -1.17 -1.57 -11.39
CA ALA A 87 0.17 -1.83 -10.84
C ALA A 87 0.15 -2.89 -9.74
N ILE A 88 -0.84 -2.84 -8.84
CA ILE A 88 -1.03 -3.86 -7.79
C ILE A 88 -1.32 -5.22 -8.43
N GLN A 89 -2.22 -5.26 -9.42
CA GLN A 89 -2.60 -6.48 -10.11
C GLN A 89 -1.42 -7.06 -10.89
N SER A 90 -0.65 -6.21 -11.58
CA SER A 90 0.58 -6.63 -12.28
C SER A 90 1.63 -7.15 -11.32
N TYR A 91 1.75 -6.57 -10.12
CA TYR A 91 2.64 -7.06 -9.09
C TYR A 91 2.22 -8.45 -8.60
N ILE A 92 0.93 -8.67 -8.36
CA ILE A 92 0.36 -9.98 -7.95
C ILE A 92 0.51 -11.03 -9.06
N ASP A 93 0.35 -10.65 -10.32
CA ASP A 93 0.53 -11.59 -11.44
C ASP A 93 2.00 -12.00 -11.63
N ASN A 94 2.93 -11.09 -11.35
CA ASN A 94 4.38 -11.32 -11.45
C ASN A 94 5.02 -11.95 -10.18
N HIS A 95 4.25 -12.32 -9.15
CA HIS A 95 4.75 -12.92 -7.89
C HIS A 95 3.86 -14.05 -7.38
#